data_AF-Q7NCS5-F1
#
_entry.id   AF-Q7NCS5-F1
#
_cell.length_a   1.000
_cell.length_b   1.000
_cell.length_c   1.000
_cell.angle_alpha   90.00
_cell.angle_beta   90.00
_cell.angle_gamma   90.00
#
_symmetry.space_group_name_H-M   'P 1'
#
loop_
_entity.id
_entity.type
_entity.pdbx_description
1 polymer ?
#
loop_
_entity_poly.entity_id
_entity_poly.type
_entity_poly.pdbx_seq_one_letter_code
_entity_poly.pdbx_strand_id
1 'polypeptide(L)' 'MPFQRSRSHARPPKLRLPIVFNREECEALTRALQTAIDAASPGSDELALLYTLLRKAERIERKLTRETPTDWDNLDDD' A
#
# COMPACT_ATOMS: atom_id res chain seq x y z
N MET A 1 52.28 17.18 -4.34
CA MET A 1 51.68 15.84 -4.18
C MET A 1 50.15 16.00 -4.18
N PRO A 2 49.39 15.57 -5.19
CA PRO A 2 47.93 15.67 -5.15
C PRO A 2 47.31 14.48 -4.40
N PHE A 3 46.39 14.76 -3.48
CA PHE A 3 45.65 13.75 -2.73
C PHE A 3 44.68 13.00 -3.64
N GLN A 4 44.83 11.67 -3.74
CA GLN A 4 43.86 10.80 -4.40
C GLN A 4 42.53 10.85 -3.64
N ARG A 5 41.48 11.37 -4.28
CA ARG A 5 40.11 11.29 -3.76
C ARG A 5 39.63 9.84 -3.89
N SER A 6 39.62 9.11 -2.77
CA SER A 6 38.98 7.79 -2.67
C SER A 6 37.54 7.87 -3.16
N ARG A 7 37.29 7.31 -4.34
CA ARG A 7 35.94 7.11 -4.90
C ARG A 7 35.30 5.88 -4.26
N SER A 8 35.03 5.91 -2.96
CA SER A 8 34.08 4.99 -2.34
C SER A 8 32.66 5.53 -2.56
N HIS A 9 32.24 5.61 -3.81
CA HIS A 9 30.86 5.99 -4.20
C HIS A 9 29.92 4.78 -4.06
N ALA A 10 30.01 4.04 -2.94
CA ALA A 10 29.03 3.02 -2.61
C ALA A 10 27.78 3.76 -2.10
N ARG A 11 26.79 3.95 -2.98
CA ARG A 11 25.47 4.42 -2.55
C ARG A 11 24.99 3.48 -1.45
N PRO A 12 24.52 3.98 -0.29
CA PRO A 12 23.99 3.10 0.75
C PRO A 12 22.90 2.23 0.12
N PRO A 13 22.89 0.91 0.40
CA PRO A 13 21.87 0.02 -0.13
C PRO A 13 20.51 0.61 0.26
N LYS A 14 19.66 0.84 -0.74
CA LYS A 14 18.29 1.30 -0.49
C LYS A 14 17.62 0.19 0.31
N LEU A 15 17.49 0.38 1.63
CA LEU A 15 16.64 -0.42 2.50
C LEU A 15 15.21 -0.21 2.01
N ARG A 16 14.81 -1.00 1.01
CA ARG A 16 13.42 -1.20 0.66
C ARG A 16 12.91 -2.13 1.74
N LEU A 17 12.51 -1.58 2.88
CA LEU A 17 11.68 -2.32 3.80
C LEU A 17 10.46 -2.76 2.98
N PRO A 18 10.25 -4.07 2.76
CA PRO A 18 8.99 -4.49 2.21
C PRO A 18 7.97 -4.13 3.29
N ILE A 19 7.17 -3.10 3.01
CA ILE A 19 5.97 -2.88 3.81
C ILE A 19 5.06 -4.04 3.41
N VAL A 20 5.25 -5.17 4.09
CA VAL A 20 4.37 -6.33 3.99
C VAL A 20 3.14 -5.94 4.80
N PHE A 21 2.17 -5.35 4.12
CA PHE A 21 0.85 -5.20 4.72
C PHE A 21 0.19 -6.57 4.72
N ASN A 22 -0.10 -7.08 5.92
CA ASN A 22 -0.95 -8.25 6.06
C ASN A 22 -2.41 -7.87 5.76
N ARG A 23 -3.21 -8.85 5.35
CA ARG A 23 -4.63 -8.64 5.01
C ARG A 23 -5.40 -7.96 6.14
N GLU A 24 -5.19 -8.43 7.37
CA GLU A 24 -5.81 -7.87 8.58
C GLU A 24 -5.44 -6.40 8.81
N GLU A 25 -4.20 -6.02 8.51
CA GLU A 25 -3.73 -4.64 8.62
C GLU A 25 -4.36 -3.75 7.54
N CYS A 26 -4.54 -4.26 6.32
CA CYS A 26 -5.27 -3.56 5.27
C CYS A 26 -6.75 -3.38 5.63
N GLU A 27 -7.40 -4.40 6.17
CA GLU A 27 -8.79 -4.33 6.59
C GLU A 27 -8.97 -3.33 7.75
N ALA A 28 -8.07 -3.34 8.74
CA ALA A 28 -8.06 -2.39 9.84
C ALA A 28 -7.84 -0.95 9.36
N LEU A 29 -6.90 -0.74 8.42
CA LEU A 29 -6.62 0.56 7.82
C LEU A 29 -7.82 1.09 7.03
N THR A 30 -8.48 0.24 6.24
CA THR A 30 -9.66 0.60 5.44
C THR A 30 -10.81 1.02 6.35
N ARG A 31 -11.07 0.29 7.44
CA ARG A 31 -12.08 0.68 8.44
C ARG A 31 -11.74 2.00 9.13
N ALA A 32 -10.48 2.20 9.52
CA ALA A 32 -10.04 3.45 10.14
C ALA A 32 -10.23 4.65 9.19
N LEU A 33 -9.88 4.49 7.91
CA LEU A 33 -10.08 5.52 6.89
C LEU A 33 -11.56 5.82 6.67
N GLN A 34 -12.43 4.80 6.67
CA GLN A 34 -13.87 4.99 6.57
C GLN A 34 -14.42 5.80 7.76
N THR A 35 -14.00 5.46 8.99
CA THR A 35 -14.42 6.22 10.18
C THR A 35 -13.91 7.67 10.16
N ALA A 36 -12.71 7.91 9.63
CA ALA A 36 -12.16 9.25 9.48
C ALA A 36 -12.94 10.06 8.43
N ILE A 37 -13.39 9.42 7.33
CA ILE A 37 -14.23 10.06 6.31
C ILE A 37 -15.58 10.44 6.91
N ASP A 38 -16.21 9.55 7.67
CA ASP A 38 -17.51 9.79 8.30
C ASP A 38 -17.45 10.91 9.35
N ALA A 39 -16.29 11.08 10.01
CA ALA A 39 -16.05 12.15 10.96
C ALA A 39 -15.54 13.46 10.32
N ALA A 40 -15.11 13.42 9.05
CA ALA A 40 -14.54 14.59 8.38
C ALA A 40 -15.65 15.57 7.96
N SER A 41 -15.33 16.87 8.08
CA SER A 41 -16.24 17.92 7.60
C SER A 41 -16.36 17.88 6.07
N PRO A 42 -17.58 17.92 5.50
CA PRO A 42 -17.78 17.89 4.06
C PRO A 42 -17.09 19.08 3.39
N GLY A 43 -16.29 18.79 2.35
CA GLY A 43 -15.58 19.80 1.57
C GLY A 43 -14.20 20.19 2.09
N SER A 44 -13.66 19.51 3.11
CA SER A 44 -12.28 19.70 3.53
C SER A 44 -11.29 19.05 2.56
N ASP A 45 -10.11 19.65 2.39
CA ASP A 45 -9.00 19.06 1.64
C ASP A 45 -8.52 17.73 2.28
N GLU A 46 -8.70 17.61 3.59
CA GLU A 46 -8.43 16.40 4.35
C GLU A 46 -9.33 15.24 3.91
N LEU A 47 -10.61 15.49 3.65
CA LEU A 47 -11.55 14.50 3.15
C LEU A 47 -11.14 13.99 1.76
N ALA A 48 -10.68 14.89 0.87
CA ALA A 48 -10.13 14.47 -0.42
C ALA A 48 -8.90 13.55 -0.25
N LEU A 49 -7.99 13.88 0.67
CA LEU A 49 -6.84 13.04 0.99
C LEU A 49 -7.27 11.67 1.55
N LEU A 50 -8.21 11.63 2.49
CA LEU A 50 -8.73 10.38 3.06
C LEU A 50 -9.34 9.46 2.00
N TYR A 51 -10.13 10.00 1.05
CA TYR A 51 -10.62 9.22 -0.09
C TYR A 51 -9.51 8.67 -0.98
N THR A 52 -8.44 9.46 -1.23
CA THR A 52 -7.30 8.93 -2.01
C THR A 52 -6.55 7.82 -1.29
N LEU A 53 -6.45 7.91 0.04
CA LEU A 53 -5.81 6.88 0.87
C LEU A 53 -6.67 5.61 0.91
N LEU A 54 -7.99 5.74 1.07
CA LEU A 54 -8.94 4.62 1.04
C LEU A 54 -8.83 3.85 -0.28
N ARG A 55 -8.86 4.56 -1.42
CA ARG A 55 -8.74 3.95 -2.74
C ARG A 55 -7.40 3.21 -2.95
N LYS A 56 -6.32 3.71 -2.33
CA LYS A 56 -5.02 3.03 -2.36
C LYS A 56 -5.04 1.76 -1.50
N ALA A 57 -5.65 1.81 -0.32
CA ALA A 57 -5.82 0.66 0.56
C ALA A 57 -6.59 -0.48 -0.13
N GLU A 58 -7.77 -0.18 -0.71
CA GLU A 58 -8.58 -1.15 -1.46
C GLU A 58 -7.84 -1.75 -2.68
N ARG A 59 -6.92 -0.98 -3.28
CA ARG A 59 -6.10 -1.47 -4.38
C ARG A 59 -5.01 -2.43 -3.90
N ILE A 60 -4.46 -2.21 -2.72
CA ILE A 60 -3.49 -3.11 -2.10
C ILE A 60 -4.20 -4.38 -1.66
N GLU A 61 -5.36 -4.27 -1.02
CA GLU A 61 -6.19 -5.41 -0.62
C GLU A 61 -6.56 -6.30 -1.82
N ARG A 62 -7.00 -5.71 -2.94
CA ARG A 62 -7.27 -6.46 -4.19
C ARG A 62 -6.05 -7.15 -4.79
N LYS A 63 -4.85 -6.62 -4.58
CA LYS A 63 -3.62 -7.28 -5.04
C LYS A 63 -3.28 -8.45 -4.13
N LEU A 64 -3.43 -8.26 -2.82
CA LEU A 64 -3.21 -9.29 -1.82
C LEU A 64 -4.19 -10.47 -1.99
N THR A 65 -5.45 -10.20 -2.34
CA THR A 65 -6.45 -11.24 -2.62
C THR A 65 -6.29 -11.89 -3.99
N ARG A 66 -5.73 -11.19 -5.00
CA ARG A 66 -5.38 -11.81 -6.29
C ARG A 66 -4.13 -12.70 -6.22
N GLU A 67 -3.28 -12.50 -5.22
CA GLU A 67 -2.10 -13.34 -4.98
C GLU A 67 -2.45 -14.64 -4.22
N THR A 68 -3.65 -14.76 -3.65
CA THR A 68 -4.22 -16.07 -3.31
C THR A 68 -4.86 -16.65 -4.58
N PRO A 69 -4.38 -17.79 -5.11
CA PRO A 69 -4.98 -18.37 -6.29
C PRO A 69 -6.38 -18.82 -5.92
N THR A 70 -7.40 -18.15 -6.47
CA THR A 70 -8.71 -18.77 -6.64
C THR A 70 -8.59 -19.73 -7.83
N ASP A 71 -7.86 -20.83 -7.63
CA ASP A 71 -8.18 -22.08 -8.32
C ASP A 71 -9.45 -22.61 -7.64
N TRP A 72 -10.36 -23.21 -8.42
CA TRP A 72 -11.56 -24.00 -8.04
C TRP A 72 -12.97 -23.53 -8.44
N ASP A 73 -13.20 -22.44 -9.19
CA ASP A 73 -14.58 -22.10 -9.65
C ASP A 73 -14.79 -22.05 -11.18
N ASN A 74 -13.83 -22.55 -11.97
CA ASN A 74 -14.02 -22.83 -13.41
C ASN A 74 -14.25 -24.33 -13.65
N LEU A 75 -15.14 -24.94 -12.87
CA LEU A 75 -15.52 -26.35 -13.03
C LEU A 75 -17.05 -26.46 -13.12
N ASP A 76 -17.66 -25.81 -14.10
CA ASP A 76 -18.94 -26.23 -14.71
C ASP A 76 -19.27 -25.28 -15.86
N ASP A 77 -18.90 -25.67 -17.09
CA ASP A 77 -19.60 -25.32 -18.33
C ASP A 77 -19.03 -26.19 -19.47
N ASP A 78 -19.48 -27.45 -19.53
CA ASP A 78 -19.65 -28.22 -20.79
C ASP A 78 -20.67 -29.36 -20.61
#